data_AF-A0A534TA63-F1
#
_entry.id   AF-A0A534TA63-F1
#
_cell.length_a   1.000
_cell.length_b   1.000
_cell.length_c   1.000
_cell.angle_alpha   90.00
_cell.angle_beta   90.00
_cell.angle_gamma   90.00
#
_symmetry.space_group_name_H-M   'P 1'
#
loop_
_entity.id
_entity.type
_entity.pdbx_description
1 polymer ?
#
loop_
_entity_poly.entity_id
_entity_poly.type
_entity_poly.pdbx_seq_one_letter_code
_entity_poly.pdbx_strand_id
1 'polypeptide(L)'
;MSDGASRDDGDIPADDPRARFYVGTIVRLHPGSRSGVVRTGSGREVPFVVMGVRFLGDGSFGALREGMQVGVDVGWTSRGVRVTTIRILD
;
A
#
# COMPACT_ATOMS: atom_id res chain seq x y z
N MET A 1 29.69 -3.49 26.38
CA MET A 1 29.32 -2.50 25.34
C MET A 1 28.35 -3.21 24.43
N SER A 2 27.06 -2.95 24.58
CA SER A 2 26.01 -3.60 23.79
C SER A 2 25.44 -2.53 22.87
N ASP A 3 25.66 -2.73 21.58
CA ASP A 3 25.27 -1.83 20.51
C ASP A 3 23.74 -1.76 20.46
N GLY A 4 23.21 -0.61 20.89
CA GLY A 4 21.81 -0.29 20.76
C GLY A 4 21.55 0.02 19.29
N ALA A 5 21.02 -0.95 18.55
CA ALA A 5 20.42 -0.70 17.26
C ALA A 5 19.19 0.19 17.46
N SER A 6 19.42 1.49 17.59
CA SER A 6 18.44 2.53 17.38
C SER A 6 17.88 2.29 15.99
N ARG A 7 16.64 1.79 15.93
CA ARG A 7 15.86 1.90 14.71
C ARG A 7 15.68 3.39 14.50
N ASP A 8 16.39 3.91 13.52
CA ASP A 8 16.23 5.24 12.97
C ASP A 8 14.87 5.28 12.26
N ASP A 9 13.80 5.14 13.05
CA ASP A 9 12.42 5.46 12.65
C ASP A 9 12.32 6.98 12.64
N GLY A 10 13.13 7.60 11.78
CA GLY A 10 13.25 9.05 11.65
C GLY A 10 11.87 9.66 11.49
N ASP A 11 11.57 10.65 12.33
CA ASP A 11 10.32 11.40 12.37
C ASP A 11 9.81 11.68 10.94
N ILE A 12 8.83 10.87 10.49
CA ILE A 12 8.16 11.11 9.23
C ILE A 12 7.38 12.42 9.44
N PRO A 13 7.68 13.50 8.69
CA PRO A 13 6.99 14.77 8.85
C PRO A 13 5.47 14.55 8.73
N ALA A 14 4.67 15.25 9.53
CA ALA A 14 3.20 15.07 9.54
C ALA A 14 2.53 15.34 8.17
N ASP A 15 3.25 16.04 7.29
CA ASP A 15 2.84 16.33 5.91
C ASP A 15 3.33 15.30 4.88
N ASP A 16 4.17 14.34 5.27
CA ASP A 16 4.51 13.19 4.43
C ASP A 16 3.28 12.29 4.28
N PRO A 17 2.85 11.98 3.04
CA PRO A 17 1.76 11.04 2.81
C PRO A 17 1.94 9.69 3.52
N ARG A 18 3.18 9.25 3.76
CA ARG A 18 3.52 8.03 4.50
C ARG A 18 3.00 8.05 5.94
N ALA A 19 2.83 9.23 6.55
CA ALA A 19 2.29 9.36 7.91
C ALA A 19 0.78 9.06 8.01
N ARG A 20 0.07 9.02 6.87
CA ARG A 20 -1.40 8.92 6.82
C ARG A 20 -1.92 7.57 6.32
N PHE A 21 -1.05 6.70 5.83
CA PHE A 21 -1.43 5.42 5.23
C PHE A 21 -0.54 4.29 5.76
N TYR A 22 -1.07 3.06 5.74
CA TYR A 22 -0.21 1.90 5.89
C TYR A 22 0.68 1.78 4.65
N VAL A 23 1.99 1.67 4.85
CA VAL A 23 2.91 1.44 3.74
C VAL A 23 2.87 -0.05 3.34
N GLY A 24 2.77 -0.29 2.04
CA GLY A 24 2.79 -1.60 1.45
C GLY A 24 3.51 -1.61 0.09
N THR A 25 3.65 -2.81 -0.47
CA THR A 25 4.30 -3.03 -1.75
C THR A 25 3.36 -3.78 -2.67
N ILE A 26 3.22 -3.32 -3.91
CA ILE A 26 2.51 -4.09 -4.95
C ILE A 26 3.32 -5.35 -5.22
N VAL A 27 2.78 -6.54 -4.91
CA VAL A 27 3.49 -7.81 -5.14
C VAL A 27 2.99 -8.56 -6.35
N ARG A 28 1.75 -8.30 -6.78
CA ARG A 28 1.14 -8.91 -7.96
C ARG A 28 0.16 -7.96 -8.64
N LEU A 29 0.17 -7.92 -9.96
CA LEU A 29 -0.85 -7.24 -10.78
C LEU A 29 -1.46 -8.20 -11.80
N HIS A 30 -2.77 -8.10 -11.98
CA HIS A 30 -3.54 -8.86 -12.95
C HIS A 30 -4.26 -7.88 -13.89
N PRO A 31 -3.64 -7.46 -15.01
CA PRO A 31 -4.22 -6.45 -15.89
C PRO A 31 -5.58 -6.85 -16.47
N GLY A 32 -5.75 -8.12 -16.84
CA GLY A 32 -6.99 -8.63 -17.44
C GLY A 32 -8.21 -8.54 -16.51
N SER A 33 -8.02 -8.79 -15.21
CA SER A 33 -9.09 -8.69 -14.20
C SER A 33 -9.09 -7.36 -13.45
N ARG A 34 -8.18 -6.43 -13.82
CA ARG A 34 -7.96 -5.14 -13.15
C ARG A 34 -7.90 -5.30 -11.63
N SER A 35 -7.03 -6.20 -11.18
CA SER A 35 -6.86 -6.54 -9.78
C SER A 35 -5.38 -6.67 -9.43
N GLY A 36 -5.09 -6.80 -8.15
CA GLY A 36 -3.74 -7.02 -7.68
C GLY A 36 -3.68 -7.36 -6.20
N VAL A 37 -2.47 -7.45 -5.68
CA VAL A 37 -2.18 -7.77 -4.28
C VAL A 37 -1.13 -6.82 -3.74
N VAL A 38 -1.41 -6.29 -2.55
CA VAL A 38 -0.47 -5.49 -1.77
C VAL A 38 0.01 -6.33 -0.60
N ARG A 39 1.33 -6.38 -0.39
CA ARG A 39 1.91 -6.88 0.86
C ARG A 39 2.11 -5.71 1.81
N THR A 40 1.46 -5.73 2.97
CA THR A 40 1.61 -4.70 4.00
C THR A 40 2.96 -4.82 4.71
N GLY A 41 3.37 -3.79 5.46
CA GLY A 41 4.58 -3.85 6.30
C GLY A 41 4.63 -5.02 7.30
N SER A 42 3.47 -5.55 7.72
CA SER A 42 3.37 -6.76 8.55
C SER A 42 3.55 -8.08 7.79
N GLY A 43 3.78 -8.05 6.47
CA GLY A 43 3.91 -9.22 5.61
C GLY A 43 2.58 -9.82 5.13
N ARG A 44 1.43 -9.27 5.55
CA ARG A 44 0.11 -9.74 5.11
C ARG A 44 -0.15 -9.37 3.67
N GLU A 45 -0.63 -10.32 2.88
CA GLU A 45 -1.09 -10.07 1.52
C GLU A 45 -2.58 -9.73 1.50
N VAL A 46 -2.90 -8.54 1.00
CA VAL A 46 -4.25 -8.01 0.92
C VAL A 46 -4.58 -7.73 -0.55
N PRO A 47 -5.59 -8.41 -1.12
CA PRO A 47 -5.94 -8.23 -2.51
C PRO A 47 -6.84 -7.01 -2.72
N PHE A 48 -6.90 -6.56 -3.97
CA PHE A 48 -7.75 -5.45 -4.39
C PHE A 48 -8.28 -5.66 -5.79
N VAL A 49 -9.40 -5.00 -6.10
CA VAL A 49 -9.94 -4.87 -7.46
C VAL A 49 -10.13 -3.40 -7.74
N VAL A 50 -9.83 -2.94 -8.95
CA VAL A 50 -9.84 -1.50 -9.27
C VAL A 50 -11.20 -0.86 -9.00
N MET A 51 -12.30 -1.56 -9.22
CA MET A 51 -13.64 -1.05 -8.92
C MET A 51 -13.91 -0.80 -7.44
N GLY A 52 -13.15 -1.44 -6.54
CA GLY A 52 -13.27 -1.30 -5.09
C GLY A 52 -12.19 -0.42 -4.46
N VAL A 53 -11.32 0.19 -5.28
CA VAL A 53 -10.19 1.01 -4.82
C VAL A 53 -10.37 2.44 -5.28
N ARG A 54 -10.22 3.38 -4.34
CA ARG A 54 -10.00 4.78 -4.65
C ARG A 54 -8.51 5.03 -4.84
N PHE A 55 -8.13 5.53 -6.00
CA PHE A 55 -6.78 6.06 -6.22
C PHE A 55 -6.73 7.52 -5.79
N LEU A 56 -5.69 7.91 -5.04
CA LEU A 56 -5.50 9.28 -4.57
C LEU A 56 -4.40 9.99 -5.37
N GLY A 57 -4.57 11.30 -5.57
CA GLY A 57 -3.68 12.11 -6.41
C GLY A 57 -3.73 11.67 -7.88
N ASP A 58 -2.58 11.67 -8.54
CA ASP A 58 -2.44 11.28 -9.95
C ASP A 58 -2.31 9.76 -10.14
N GLY A 59 -2.54 8.98 -9.07
CA GLY A 59 -2.47 7.54 -9.11
C GLY A 59 -3.56 6.92 -9.98
N SER A 60 -3.21 5.86 -10.70
CA SER A 60 -4.16 5.01 -11.41
C SER A 60 -3.65 3.58 -11.46
N PHE A 61 -4.53 2.62 -11.77
CA PHE A 61 -4.11 1.23 -11.93
C PHE A 61 -3.02 1.05 -12.99
N GLY A 62 -3.06 1.81 -14.08
CA GLY A 62 -2.07 1.74 -15.15
C GLY A 62 -0.69 2.27 -14.77
N ALA A 63 -0.61 3.07 -13.70
CA ALA A 63 0.66 3.56 -13.17
C ALA A 63 1.33 2.56 -12.22
N LEU A 64 0.59 1.58 -11.69
CA LEU A 64 1.12 0.60 -10.75
C LEU A 64 2.11 -0.36 -11.41
N ARG A 65 3.12 -0.76 -10.64
CA ARG A 65 4.11 -1.78 -11.02
C ARG A 65 4.35 -2.72 -9.85
N GLU A 66 4.65 -3.98 -10.12
CA GLU A 66 5.13 -4.90 -9.08
C GLU A 66 6.46 -4.38 -8.51
N GLY A 67 6.62 -4.47 -7.20
CA GLY A 67 7.73 -3.87 -6.44
C GLY A 67 7.49 -2.43 -5.97
N MET A 68 6.50 -1.72 -6.51
CA MET A 68 6.24 -0.31 -6.18
C MET A 68 5.74 -0.13 -4.75
N GLN A 69 6.27 0.87 -4.04
CA GLN A 69 5.76 1.27 -2.73
C GLN A 69 4.49 2.13 -2.84
N VAL A 70 3.50 1.79 -2.03
CA VAL A 70 2.20 2.46 -2.00
C VAL A 70 1.70 2.65 -0.57
N GLY A 71 0.97 3.75 -0.35
CA GLY A 71 0.16 3.96 0.83
C GLY A 71 -1.20 3.33 0.61
N VAL A 72 -1.69 2.55 1.58
CA VAL A 72 -2.97 1.85 1.50
C VAL A 72 -3.83 2.03 2.75
N ASP A 73 -5.14 2.01 2.51
CA ASP A 73 -6.15 1.70 3.52
C ASP A 73 -6.74 0.32 3.26
N VAL A 74 -7.17 -0.36 4.32
CA VAL A 74 -7.87 -1.64 4.23
C VAL A 74 -9.24 -1.56 4.87
N GLY A 75 -10.21 -2.21 4.25
CA GLY A 75 -11.59 -2.27 4.72
C GLY A 75 -12.15 -3.68 4.69
N TRP A 76 -13.13 -3.94 5.55
CA TRP A 76 -13.95 -5.16 5.49
C TRP A 76 -14.97 -5.05 4.37
N THR A 77 -15.05 -6.08 3.54
CA THR A 77 -16.04 -6.22 2.48
C THR A 77 -16.76 -7.56 2.63
N SER A 78 -17.83 -7.78 1.87
CA SER A 78 -18.49 -9.10 1.79
C SER A 78 -17.55 -10.22 1.30
N ARG A 79 -16.39 -9.88 0.72
CA ARG A 79 -15.34 -10.81 0.27
C ARG A 79 -14.13 -10.84 1.19
N GLY A 80 -14.29 -10.37 2.43
CA GLY A 80 -13.23 -10.25 3.44
C GLY A 80 -12.47 -8.92 3.36
N VAL A 81 -11.29 -8.87 3.98
CA VAL A 81 -10.43 -7.67 3.97
C VAL A 81 -9.90 -7.40 2.56
N ARG A 82 -10.00 -6.15 2.13
CA ARG A 82 -9.54 -5.65 0.83
C ARG A 82 -8.85 -4.30 0.99
N VAL A 83 -7.92 -3.99 0.09
CA VAL A 83 -7.44 -2.61 -0.05
C VAL A 83 -8.57 -1.77 -0.63
N THR A 84 -8.81 -0.60 -0.04
CA THR A 84 -9.89 0.33 -0.44
C THR A 84 -9.34 1.65 -0.96
N THR A 85 -8.10 1.98 -0.63
CA THR A 85 -7.41 3.20 -1.06
C THR A 85 -5.99 2.85 -1.49
N ILE A 86 -5.51 3.45 -2.59
CA ILE A 86 -4.11 3.39 -3.00
C ILE A 86 -3.60 4.81 -3.30
N ARG A 87 -2.45 5.14 -2.72
CA ARG A 87 -1.64 6.31 -3.07
C ARG A 87 -0.24 5.86 -3.46
N ILE A 88 0.26 6.32 -4.60
CA ILE A 88 1.65 6.05 -5.03
C ILE A 88 2.60 6.89 -4.15
N LEU A 89 3.66 6.27 -3.63
CA LEU A 89 4.65 6.89 -2.74
C LEU A 89 6.06 6.97 -3.33
N ASP A 90 6.28 6.26 -4.44
CA ASP A 90 7.48 6.31 -5.29
C ASP A 90 7.42 7.47 -6.29
#